data_AF-A0ABD3DMK4-F1
#
_entry.id   AF-A0ABD3DMK4-F1
#
_cell.length_a   1.000
_cell.length_b   1.000
_cell.length_c   1.000
_cell.angle_alpha   90.00
_cell.angle_beta   90.00
_cell.angle_gamma   90.00
#
_symmetry.space_group_name_H-M   'P 1'
#
loop_
_entity.id
_entity.type
_entity.pdbx_description
1 polymer ?
#
loop_
_entity_poly.entity_id
_entity_poly.type
_entity_poly.pdbx_seq_one_letter_code
_entity_poly.pdbx_strand_id
1 'polypeptide(L)'
;MFQESNLGKFLDEQGITGMSSNQVERVWEERVISDQYQRIVHYYLVDTTPNQLFAVVGIEKSRRHMTYSPTEDYLRVFGSTSTVHAGTRWKSRKNVVEFLSSIATQGGPIFHNSNQPTTPSALKSQGPKPTTAQAQGSGLDNSTALAKGKQIAKGGETTRQRLKKKLANKGPIVSEPAYENIEHLSHDSGLRGCWFRSKVLKQTEKLIKVQYCDLTEVDGPGKLEEWVPRIRVAARDKLGMRCAGRLTVRPWPADSANSSDFRFEVGSAVDTWWCDGWWEGVITGYDTSSNTNFQVYLPGENQLLTVEPKNVRVSKDWIDNKWVDIKPKPIENLQIEK
;
A
#
# COMPACT_ATOMS: atom_id res chain seq x y z
N MET A 1 42.69 1.37 -9.02
CA MET A 1 41.95 1.18 -10.29
C MET A 1 40.48 1.27 -9.92
N PHE A 2 39.77 2.28 -10.41
CA PHE A 2 38.40 2.57 -9.93
C PHE A 2 37.42 1.53 -10.43
N GLN A 3 36.49 1.12 -9.57
CA GLN A 3 35.38 0.25 -9.92
C GLN A 3 34.15 1.14 -10.15
N GLU A 4 33.53 1.01 -11.32
CA GLU A 4 32.49 1.93 -11.80
C GLU A 4 31.23 1.88 -10.94
N SER A 5 30.55 3.02 -10.82
CA SER A 5 29.37 3.17 -9.96
C SER A 5 28.13 2.51 -10.58
N ASN A 6 27.37 1.76 -9.75
CA ASN A 6 26.11 1.11 -10.13
C ASN A 6 25.05 2.06 -10.73
N LEU A 7 25.21 3.38 -10.51
CA LEU A 7 24.34 4.42 -11.06
C LEU A 7 24.23 4.38 -12.59
N GLY A 8 25.32 4.04 -13.29
CA GLY A 8 25.34 4.01 -14.77
C GLY A 8 24.35 2.99 -15.36
N LYS A 9 24.27 1.78 -14.77
CA LYS A 9 23.38 0.72 -15.27
C LYS A 9 21.90 1.01 -15.04
N PHE A 10 21.57 1.66 -13.93
CA PHE A 10 20.17 2.02 -13.61
C PHE A 10 19.61 3.10 -14.56
N LEU A 11 20.45 4.02 -15.03
CA LEU A 11 20.04 5.11 -15.92
C LEU A 11 19.80 4.64 -17.37
N ASP A 12 20.59 3.67 -17.87
CA ASP A 12 20.38 3.06 -19.19
C ASP A 12 19.05 2.28 -19.26
N GLU A 13 18.66 1.57 -18.21
CA GLU A 13 17.39 0.82 -18.15
C GLU A 13 16.12 1.69 -18.19
N GLN A 14 16.25 3.00 -17.87
CA GLN A 14 15.15 3.97 -17.98
C GLN A 14 15.15 4.76 -19.30
N GLY A 15 16.12 4.50 -20.20
CA GLY A 15 16.18 5.12 -21.53
C GLY A 15 16.53 6.62 -21.55
N ILE A 16 17.10 7.17 -20.46
CA ILE A 16 17.40 8.60 -20.32
C ILE A 16 18.78 8.91 -20.93
N THR A 17 18.88 8.82 -22.25
CA THR A 17 20.13 9.15 -22.97
C THR A 17 20.26 10.65 -23.21
N GLY A 18 20.91 11.32 -22.25
CA GLY A 18 21.55 12.61 -22.43
C GLY A 18 20.88 13.80 -21.72
N MET A 19 21.54 14.30 -20.66
CA MET A 19 22.08 15.67 -20.60
C MET A 19 22.85 15.96 -19.29
N SER A 20 23.89 16.79 -19.40
CA SER A 20 24.57 17.59 -18.37
C SER A 20 25.00 16.94 -17.04
N SER A 21 26.32 16.92 -16.81
CA SER A 21 26.94 16.69 -15.50
C SER A 21 26.54 17.76 -14.46
N ASN A 22 26.63 17.40 -13.17
CA ASN A 22 26.44 18.23 -11.96
C ASN A 22 24.99 18.63 -11.55
N GLN A 23 24.01 17.73 -11.67
CA GLN A 23 22.87 17.73 -10.74
C GLN A 23 23.02 16.58 -9.72
N VAL A 24 23.01 16.93 -8.43
CA VAL A 24 22.90 15.95 -7.34
C VAL A 24 21.45 15.49 -7.30
N GLU A 25 21.20 14.29 -7.81
CA GLU A 25 19.88 13.68 -7.84
C GLU A 25 19.51 13.18 -6.43
N ARG A 26 18.31 13.54 -5.99
CA ARG A 26 17.68 12.98 -4.79
C ARG A 26 16.66 11.95 -5.23
N VAL A 27 16.68 10.77 -4.63
CA VAL A 27 15.68 9.72 -4.83
C VAL A 27 15.00 9.39 -3.51
N TRP A 28 13.92 8.62 -3.56
CA TRP A 28 13.28 8.08 -2.37
C TRP A 28 13.03 6.59 -2.53
N GLU A 29 13.07 5.89 -1.40
CA GLU A 29 12.81 4.46 -1.30
C GLU A 29 11.67 4.19 -0.32
N GLU A 30 10.91 3.13 -0.57
CA GLU A 30 9.87 2.62 0.33
C GLU A 30 10.30 1.27 0.88
N ARG A 31 10.37 1.15 2.20
CA ARG A 31 10.70 -0.09 2.92
C ARG A 31 9.52 -0.49 3.78
N VAL A 32 8.90 -1.63 3.47
CA VAL A 32 7.86 -2.21 4.32
C VAL A 32 8.55 -2.89 5.50
N ILE A 33 8.30 -2.38 6.70
CA ILE A 33 8.79 -2.93 7.96
C ILE A 33 7.56 -3.38 8.75
N SER A 34 6.82 -4.34 8.20
CA SER A 34 5.70 -4.92 8.94
C SER A 34 6.22 -5.59 10.21
N ASP A 35 5.71 -5.16 11.36
CA ASP A 35 5.90 -5.93 12.59
C ASP A 35 4.91 -7.11 12.62
N GLN A 36 4.91 -7.85 13.73
CA GLN A 36 4.15 -9.10 13.86
C GLN A 36 2.63 -8.87 13.89
N TYR A 37 2.16 -7.62 14.06
CA TYR A 37 0.77 -7.24 14.31
C TYR A 37 0.29 -6.01 13.53
N GLN A 38 1.20 -5.20 12.95
CA GLN A 38 0.89 -3.96 12.27
C GLN A 38 1.81 -3.73 11.07
N ARG A 39 1.24 -3.44 9.89
CA ARG A 39 2.04 -2.98 8.75
C ARG A 39 2.57 -1.57 9.02
N ILE A 40 3.89 -1.44 9.06
CA ILE A 40 4.60 -0.15 9.07
C ILE A 40 5.35 -0.01 7.75
N VAL A 41 5.31 1.18 7.15
CA VAL A 41 5.97 1.49 5.88
C VAL A 41 6.84 2.72 6.08
N HIS A 42 8.15 2.54 5.97
CA HIS A 42 9.11 3.62 6.06
C HIS A 42 9.42 4.16 4.67
N TYR A 43 9.49 5.48 4.55
CA TYR A 43 9.98 6.16 3.36
C TYR A 43 11.27 6.87 3.72
N TYR A 44 12.34 6.62 2.97
CA TYR A 44 13.61 7.30 3.13
C TYR A 44 13.90 8.18 1.90
N LEU A 45 14.53 9.32 2.14
CA LEU A 45 15.15 10.15 1.11
C LEU A 45 16.64 9.79 1.04
N VAL A 46 17.17 9.63 -0.16
CA VAL A 46 18.57 9.26 -0.44
C VAL A 46 19.14 10.26 -1.43
N ASP A 47 20.40 10.62 -1.27
CA ASP A 47 21.15 11.51 -2.16
C ASP A 47 22.51 10.90 -2.54
N THR A 48 23.45 11.71 -3.02
CA THR A 48 24.81 11.25 -3.35
C THR A 48 25.71 11.01 -2.13
N THR A 49 25.22 11.20 -0.90
CA THR A 49 25.93 10.87 0.34
C THR A 49 25.57 9.45 0.78
N PRO A 50 26.38 8.77 1.61
CA PRO A 50 26.02 7.46 2.16
C PRO A 50 24.88 7.52 3.21
N ASN A 51 24.30 8.70 3.46
CA ASN A 51 23.29 8.90 4.50
C ASN A 51 21.88 8.87 3.90
N GLN A 52 21.05 7.96 4.41
CA GLN A 52 19.61 7.94 4.16
C GLN A 52 18.88 8.76 5.25
N LEU A 53 17.92 9.59 4.86
CA LEU A 53 17.05 10.31 5.79
C LEU A 53 15.72 9.59 5.92
N PHE A 54 15.38 9.08 7.11
CA PHE A 54 14.04 8.55 7.38
C PHE A 54 13.03 9.71 7.34
N ALA A 55 12.17 9.76 6.32
CA ALA A 55 11.40 10.96 5.99
C ALA A 55 9.93 10.90 6.42
N VAL A 56 9.26 9.77 6.16
CA VAL A 56 7.84 9.57 6.46
C VAL A 56 7.64 8.16 7.01
N VAL A 57 6.82 8.03 8.04
CA VAL A 57 6.32 6.74 8.55
C VAL A 57 4.84 6.59 8.22
N GLY A 58 4.50 5.50 7.53
CA GLY A 58 3.14 5.01 7.35
C GLY A 58 2.84 3.94 8.39
N ILE A 59 1.76 4.11 9.15
CA ILE A 59 1.30 3.17 10.17
C ILE A 59 -0.11 2.71 9.83
N GLU A 60 -0.32 1.40 9.80
CA GLU A 60 -1.61 0.77 9.59
C GLU A 60 -2.53 0.96 10.82
N LYS A 61 -3.38 1.99 10.79
CA LYS A 61 -4.39 2.20 11.85
C LYS A 61 -5.50 1.15 11.82
N SER A 62 -5.71 0.55 10.66
CA SER A 62 -6.48 -0.68 10.45
C SER A 62 -6.07 -1.27 9.10
N ARG A 63 -6.40 -2.53 8.82
CA ARG A 63 -5.95 -3.25 7.61
C ARG A 63 -6.39 -2.64 6.26
N ARG A 64 -7.13 -1.52 6.25
CA ARG A 64 -7.43 -0.72 5.04
C ARG A 64 -7.12 0.77 5.18
N HIS A 65 -6.65 1.22 6.34
CA HIS A 65 -6.37 2.64 6.62
C HIS A 65 -4.95 2.81 7.14
N MET A 66 -4.04 3.06 6.20
CA MET A 66 -2.71 3.59 6.51
C MET A 66 -2.82 5.09 6.82
N THR A 67 -2.26 5.52 7.96
CA THR A 67 -1.99 6.94 8.25
C THR A 67 -0.51 7.20 8.11
N TYR A 68 -0.13 8.24 7.40
CA TYR A 68 1.28 8.61 7.22
C TYR A 68 1.60 9.94 7.90
N SER A 69 2.75 10.04 8.54
CA SER A 69 3.24 11.25 9.21
C SER A 69 4.72 11.50 8.91
N PRO A 70 5.16 12.77 8.80
CA PRO A 70 6.58 13.09 8.75
C PRO A 70 7.26 12.64 10.06
N THR A 71 8.53 12.28 9.96
CA THR A 71 9.37 11.87 11.09
C THR A 71 10.02 13.09 11.78
N GLU A 72 10.52 12.90 12.99
CA GLU A 72 11.35 13.93 13.66
C GLU A 72 12.67 14.19 12.91
N ASP A 73 13.23 13.16 12.25
CA ASP A 73 14.44 13.31 11.44
C ASP A 73 14.21 14.23 10.24
N TYR A 74 13.07 14.06 9.54
CA TYR A 74 12.66 14.98 8.48
C TYR A 74 12.52 16.41 8.99
N LEU A 75 11.81 16.60 10.10
CA LEU A 75 11.55 17.92 10.68
C LEU A 75 12.84 18.60 11.17
N ARG A 76 13.85 17.83 11.57
CA ARG A 76 15.18 18.34 11.93
C ARG A 76 15.99 18.83 10.74
N VAL A 77 15.89 18.17 9.59
CA VAL A 77 16.64 18.53 8.37
C VAL A 77 15.95 19.64 7.56
N PHE A 78 14.64 19.53 7.35
CA PHE A 78 13.88 20.44 6.48
C PHE A 78 13.06 21.49 7.24
N GLY A 79 12.93 21.36 8.56
CA GLY A 79 12.06 22.23 9.37
C GLY A 79 10.56 21.94 9.18
N SER A 80 9.74 22.69 9.91
CA SER A 80 8.29 22.74 9.65
C SER A 80 7.96 23.78 8.60
N THR A 81 7.07 23.41 7.68
CA THR A 81 6.53 24.27 6.60
C THR A 81 5.02 24.43 6.79
N SER A 82 4.40 25.34 6.02
CA SER A 82 2.93 25.49 6.00
C SER A 82 2.20 24.25 5.49
N THR A 83 2.87 23.39 4.71
CA THR A 83 2.30 22.16 4.13
C THR A 83 2.65 20.89 4.91
N VAL A 84 3.83 20.84 5.54
CA VAL A 84 4.35 19.67 6.26
C VAL A 84 4.99 20.08 7.58
N HIS A 85 4.43 19.59 8.68
CA HIS A 85 4.79 19.88 10.06
C HIS A 85 4.46 18.65 10.95
N ALA A 86 4.84 18.65 12.23
CA ALA A 86 4.62 17.51 13.15
C ALA A 86 3.15 17.02 13.26
N GLY A 87 2.17 17.89 12.95
CA GLY A 87 0.74 17.56 12.91
C GLY A 87 0.23 17.01 11.59
N THR A 88 1.03 17.01 10.51
CA THR A 88 0.59 16.55 9.19
C THR A 88 0.29 15.05 9.20
N ARG A 89 -0.90 14.66 8.70
CA ARG A 89 -1.34 13.27 8.58
C ARG A 89 -1.93 13.02 7.20
N TRP A 90 -1.19 12.34 6.33
CA TRP A 90 -1.73 11.89 5.03
C TRP A 90 -2.53 10.61 5.19
N LYS A 91 -3.60 10.47 4.41
CA LYS A 91 -4.48 9.28 4.40
C LYS A 91 -4.26 8.36 3.19
N SER A 92 -3.32 8.69 2.30
CA SER A 92 -3.04 7.90 1.09
C SER A 92 -1.54 7.86 0.79
N ARG A 93 -1.05 6.69 0.33
CA ARG A 93 0.31 6.53 -0.21
C ARG A 93 0.57 7.49 -1.37
N LYS A 94 -0.45 7.74 -2.20
CA LYS A 94 -0.34 8.66 -3.34
C LYS A 94 0.17 10.04 -2.90
N ASN A 95 -0.38 10.63 -1.84
CA ASN A 95 0.04 11.96 -1.40
C ASN A 95 1.44 11.96 -0.78
N VAL A 96 1.87 10.86 -0.15
CA VAL A 96 3.25 10.69 0.32
C VAL A 96 4.22 10.63 -0.87
N VAL A 97 3.89 9.85 -1.90
CA VAL A 97 4.69 9.74 -3.13
C VAL A 97 4.77 11.07 -3.89
N GLU A 98 3.66 11.80 -4.02
CA GLU A 98 3.62 13.14 -4.61
C GLU A 98 4.54 14.12 -3.84
N PHE A 99 4.49 14.07 -2.51
CA PHE A 99 5.33 14.89 -1.63
C PHE A 99 6.83 14.55 -1.73
N LEU A 100 7.20 13.26 -1.65
CA LEU A 100 8.59 12.83 -1.76
C LEU A 100 9.17 13.12 -3.16
N SER A 101 8.37 12.96 -4.21
CA SER A 101 8.76 13.33 -5.58
C SER A 101 8.97 14.84 -5.71
N SER A 102 8.19 15.66 -5.00
CA SER A 102 8.39 17.12 -4.92
C SER A 102 9.67 17.53 -4.18
N ILE A 103 10.24 16.68 -3.32
CA ILE A 103 11.56 16.90 -2.68
C ILE A 103 12.68 16.42 -3.60
N ALA A 104 12.47 15.29 -4.30
CA ALA A 104 13.41 14.73 -5.26
C ALA A 104 13.79 15.76 -6.35
N THR A 105 12.80 16.46 -6.91
CA THR A 105 12.99 17.47 -7.95
C THR A 105 13.73 18.75 -7.52
N GLN A 106 13.99 18.95 -6.22
CA GLN A 106 14.70 20.15 -5.73
C GLN A 106 16.22 20.03 -5.89
N GLY A 107 16.74 18.80 -6.02
CA GLY A 107 18.17 18.51 -6.17
C GLY A 107 19.04 18.93 -4.98
N GLY A 108 20.35 18.69 -5.10
CA GLY A 108 21.33 19.02 -4.07
C GLY A 108 21.38 17.99 -2.92
N PRO A 109 22.42 17.99 -2.09
CA PRO A 109 22.49 17.09 -0.94
C PRO A 109 21.38 17.42 0.08
N ILE A 110 20.94 16.42 0.82
CA ILE A 110 20.02 16.49 1.96
C ILE A 110 20.81 16.99 3.19
N PHE A 111 22.03 16.48 3.36
CA PHE A 111 22.91 16.85 4.48
C PHE A 111 24.00 17.82 4.01
N HIS A 112 24.16 18.94 4.70
CA HIS A 112 25.28 19.83 4.46
C HIS A 112 26.56 19.18 5.01
N ASN A 113 27.61 19.08 4.19
CA ASN A 113 28.89 18.52 4.63
C ASN A 113 29.53 19.45 5.67
N SER A 114 29.60 19.01 6.93
CA SER A 114 30.02 19.81 8.09
C SER A 114 31.54 20.00 8.17
N ASN A 115 32.15 20.52 7.10
CA ASN A 115 33.58 20.80 6.99
C ASN A 115 33.85 22.25 6.49
N GLN A 116 33.10 23.24 7.00
CA GLN A 116 33.48 24.65 6.93
C GLN A 116 33.40 25.33 8.32
N PRO A 117 34.31 26.26 8.66
CA PRO A 117 34.28 26.96 9.94
C PRO A 117 33.06 27.88 10.06
N THR A 118 32.38 27.83 11.20
CA THR A 118 31.23 28.69 11.50
C THR A 118 31.67 30.11 11.84
N THR A 119 31.40 31.07 10.95
CA THR A 119 31.44 32.50 11.29
C THR A 119 30.07 32.95 11.83
N PRO A 120 29.95 33.46 13.07
CA PRO A 120 28.67 33.89 13.62
C PRO A 120 28.26 35.26 13.08
N SER A 121 27.17 35.30 12.30
CA SER A 121 26.54 36.56 11.87
C SER A 121 25.52 37.04 12.90
N ALA A 122 25.58 38.32 13.27
CA ALA A 122 24.94 38.86 14.47
C ALA A 122 23.41 38.97 14.40
N LEU A 123 22.72 38.51 15.45
CA LEU A 123 21.36 38.97 15.75
C LEU A 123 21.42 40.40 16.32
N LYS A 124 20.80 41.36 15.64
CA LYS A 124 20.41 42.63 16.27
C LYS A 124 19.05 42.46 16.94
N SER A 125 19.04 42.42 18.26
CA SER A 125 17.84 42.54 19.07
C SER A 125 17.30 43.98 19.06
N GLN A 126 16.02 44.15 18.76
CA GLN A 126 15.26 45.32 19.22
C GLN A 126 14.00 44.83 19.93
N GLY A 127 13.93 45.06 21.25
CA GLY A 127 12.76 44.77 22.07
C GLY A 127 11.78 45.95 22.09
N PRO A 128 10.49 45.72 22.35
CA PRO A 128 9.49 46.77 22.44
C PRO A 128 9.48 47.44 23.83
N LYS A 129 9.20 48.74 23.87
CA LYS A 129 8.81 49.50 25.08
C LYS A 129 7.81 50.62 24.72
N PRO A 130 7.05 51.17 25.69
CA PRO A 130 5.59 51.11 25.56
C PRO A 130 4.90 52.49 25.68
N THR A 131 3.62 52.59 25.31
CA THR A 131 2.72 53.59 25.95
C THR A 131 1.24 53.20 25.94
N THR A 132 0.63 53.52 27.08
CA THR A 132 -0.76 53.38 27.54
C THR A 132 -1.79 54.20 26.76
N ALA A 133 -3.03 53.71 26.60
CA ALA A 133 -4.27 54.48 26.83
C ALA A 133 -5.53 53.59 26.91
N GLN A 134 -6.34 53.83 27.96
CA GLN A 134 -7.75 53.41 28.15
C GLN A 134 -8.69 54.39 27.41
N ALA A 135 -10.01 54.26 27.27
CA ALA A 135 -11.02 53.18 27.30
C ALA A 135 -12.40 53.82 26.94
N GLN A 136 -13.53 53.08 27.01
CA GLN A 136 -14.92 53.52 26.72
C GLN A 136 -15.14 53.75 25.20
N GLY A 137 -16.21 53.37 24.48
CA GLY A 137 -17.53 52.74 24.68
C GLY A 137 -18.20 52.71 23.27
N SER A 138 -19.49 52.46 23.03
CA SER A 138 -20.61 51.86 23.76
C SER A 138 -21.77 51.62 22.74
N GLY A 139 -22.82 50.86 23.09
CA GLY A 139 -24.12 50.92 22.40
C GLY A 139 -24.43 49.88 21.29
N LEU A 140 -25.19 48.86 21.68
CA LEU A 140 -26.48 48.43 21.08
C LEU A 140 -27.00 49.18 19.84
N ASP A 141 -27.36 48.48 18.73
CA ASP A 141 -28.76 48.14 18.37
C ASP A 141 -29.07 47.83 16.88
N ASN A 142 -30.09 46.98 16.69
CA ASN A 142 -31.10 46.90 15.60
C ASN A 142 -30.80 46.45 14.13
N SER A 143 -31.20 45.20 13.87
CA SER A 143 -32.42 44.81 13.10
C SER A 143 -32.66 45.18 11.62
N THR A 144 -33.01 44.12 10.87
CA THR A 144 -34.07 44.01 9.82
C THR A 144 -33.91 44.47 8.36
N ALA A 145 -34.33 43.55 7.47
CA ALA A 145 -35.22 43.72 6.30
C ALA A 145 -34.69 43.80 4.83
N LEU A 146 -34.93 42.68 4.12
CA LEU A 146 -35.69 42.57 2.85
C LEU A 146 -35.07 42.83 1.45
N ALA A 147 -35.34 41.83 0.58
CA ALA A 147 -35.98 41.94 -0.75
C ALA A 147 -35.17 41.95 -2.07
N LYS A 148 -35.50 40.96 -2.92
CA LYS A 148 -35.55 40.95 -4.41
C LYS A 148 -34.20 41.14 -5.16
N GLY A 149 -33.84 40.39 -6.21
CA GLY A 149 -34.52 39.30 -6.93
C GLY A 149 -34.71 39.61 -8.42
N LYS A 150 -33.93 38.97 -9.32
CA LYS A 150 -34.31 38.76 -10.73
C LYS A 150 -33.51 37.64 -11.40
N GLN A 151 -34.23 36.78 -12.13
CA GLN A 151 -33.74 35.73 -13.04
C GLN A 151 -33.51 36.30 -14.46
N ILE A 152 -32.76 35.57 -15.31
CA ILE A 152 -33.28 34.93 -16.56
C ILE A 152 -32.13 34.43 -17.49
N ALA A 153 -32.11 33.11 -17.75
CA ALA A 153 -31.74 32.42 -19.01
C ALA A 153 -30.28 32.52 -19.58
N LYS A 154 -29.77 31.59 -20.42
CA LYS A 154 -30.26 30.29 -20.95
C LYS A 154 -29.07 29.48 -21.54
N GLY A 155 -29.26 28.15 -21.67
CA GLY A 155 -28.74 27.36 -22.80
C GLY A 155 -27.58 26.39 -22.50
N GLY A 156 -27.70 25.13 -22.96
CA GLY A 156 -26.56 24.21 -22.99
C GLY A 156 -26.79 22.71 -22.75
N GLU A 157 -27.99 22.14 -22.96
CA GLU A 157 -28.12 20.67 -22.97
C GLU A 157 -27.41 20.08 -24.20
N THR A 158 -26.45 19.18 -23.99
CA THR A 158 -25.93 18.31 -25.07
C THR A 158 -26.07 16.84 -24.71
N THR A 159 -26.92 16.17 -25.46
CA THR A 159 -27.28 14.75 -25.36
C THR A 159 -26.06 13.82 -25.46
N ARG A 160 -25.70 13.12 -24.37
CA ARG A 160 -24.85 11.91 -24.47
C ARG A 160 -25.72 10.69 -24.77
N GLN A 161 -25.70 10.29 -26.04
CA GLN A 161 -26.50 9.19 -26.56
C GLN A 161 -26.16 7.83 -25.91
N ARG A 162 -27.19 7.05 -25.59
CA ARG A 162 -27.06 5.69 -25.03
C ARG A 162 -26.66 4.70 -26.14
N LEU A 163 -25.38 4.37 -26.25
CA LEU A 163 -24.91 3.36 -27.20
C LEU A 163 -25.30 1.94 -26.73
N LYS A 164 -26.50 1.48 -27.14
CA LYS A 164 -26.97 0.11 -26.90
C LYS A 164 -26.18 -0.90 -27.77
N LYS A 165 -25.02 -1.36 -27.30
CA LYS A 165 -24.41 -2.59 -27.87
C LYS A 165 -25.20 -3.81 -27.38
N LYS A 166 -26.03 -4.38 -28.26
CA LYS A 166 -26.57 -5.74 -28.09
C LYS A 166 -25.38 -6.71 -28.07
N LEU A 167 -25.12 -7.34 -26.93
CA LEU A 167 -24.31 -8.56 -26.90
C LEU A 167 -25.25 -9.75 -27.07
N ALA A 168 -24.90 -10.70 -27.94
CA ALA A 168 -25.77 -11.82 -28.28
C ALA A 168 -26.03 -12.72 -27.06
N ASN A 169 -27.23 -13.35 -27.02
CA ASN A 169 -27.60 -14.31 -25.99
C ASN A 169 -26.55 -15.42 -25.91
N LYS A 170 -25.81 -15.48 -24.80
CA LYS A 170 -25.29 -16.75 -24.31
C LYS A 170 -26.42 -17.47 -23.56
N GLY A 171 -26.36 -18.80 -23.53
CA GLY A 171 -27.43 -19.68 -23.04
C GLY A 171 -27.72 -19.55 -21.54
N PRO A 172 -28.44 -20.52 -20.95
CA PRO A 172 -28.83 -20.46 -19.53
C PRO A 172 -27.61 -20.16 -18.65
N ILE A 173 -27.69 -19.06 -17.90
CA ILE A 173 -26.72 -18.76 -16.85
C ILE A 173 -26.93 -19.85 -15.81
N VAL A 174 -26.05 -20.85 -15.81
CA VAL A 174 -26.00 -21.87 -14.77
C VAL A 174 -25.82 -21.13 -13.46
N SER A 175 -26.77 -21.27 -12.56
CA SER A 175 -26.72 -20.66 -11.23
C SER A 175 -25.58 -21.32 -10.44
N GLU A 176 -24.40 -20.72 -10.48
CA GLU A 176 -23.26 -21.13 -9.67
C GLU A 176 -23.67 -21.21 -8.20
N PRO A 177 -23.21 -22.24 -7.44
CA PRO A 177 -23.53 -22.35 -6.03
C PRO A 177 -23.04 -21.11 -5.28
N ALA A 178 -23.96 -20.44 -4.58
CA ALA A 178 -23.61 -19.34 -3.68
C ALA A 178 -22.97 -19.95 -2.43
N TYR A 179 -21.63 -19.96 -2.37
CA TYR A 179 -20.89 -20.42 -1.20
C TYR A 179 -21.21 -19.54 0.01
N GLU A 180 -21.58 -20.15 1.14
CA GLU A 180 -21.78 -19.42 2.40
C GLU A 180 -20.44 -18.89 2.93
N ASN A 181 -19.38 -19.70 2.84
CA ASN A 181 -18.05 -19.36 3.31
C ASN A 181 -17.06 -19.35 2.14
N ILE A 182 -16.31 -18.26 2.03
CA ILE A 182 -15.35 -18.01 0.94
C ILE A 182 -14.02 -17.48 1.47
N GLU A 183 -13.00 -17.54 0.61
CA GLU A 183 -11.84 -16.68 0.72
C GLU A 183 -11.88 -15.61 -0.37
N HIS A 184 -11.55 -14.36 -0.01
CA HIS A 184 -11.46 -13.22 -0.93
C HIS A 184 -10.00 -12.74 -1.05
N LEU A 185 -9.49 -12.65 -2.28
CA LEU A 185 -8.12 -12.26 -2.61
C LEU A 185 -7.98 -10.74 -2.79
N SER A 186 -7.24 -10.10 -1.90
CA SER A 186 -6.89 -8.69 -2.05
C SER A 186 -5.83 -8.46 -3.14
N HIS A 187 -5.98 -7.32 -3.80
CA HIS A 187 -5.08 -6.79 -4.83
C HIS A 187 -4.51 -5.43 -4.45
N ASP A 188 -4.93 -4.91 -3.29
CA ASP A 188 -4.59 -3.60 -2.76
C ASP A 188 -3.11 -3.57 -2.34
N SER A 189 -2.44 -2.42 -2.51
CA SER A 189 -1.01 -2.30 -2.24
C SER A 189 -0.70 -2.45 -0.75
N GLY A 190 0.01 -3.51 -0.39
CA GLY A 190 0.24 -3.94 0.98
C GLY A 190 -0.56 -5.14 1.43
N LEU A 191 -1.44 -5.68 0.59
CA LEU A 191 -2.28 -6.87 0.83
C LEU A 191 -2.36 -7.76 -0.41
N ARG A 192 -1.55 -7.51 -1.44
CA ARG A 192 -1.61 -8.26 -2.71
C ARG A 192 -1.17 -9.69 -2.46
N GLY A 193 -2.00 -10.64 -2.89
CA GLY A 193 -1.76 -12.06 -2.61
C GLY A 193 -2.34 -12.52 -1.27
N CYS A 194 -2.99 -11.66 -0.48
CA CYS A 194 -3.62 -12.06 0.77
C CYS A 194 -5.07 -12.51 0.56
N TRP A 195 -5.37 -13.75 0.94
CA TRP A 195 -6.70 -14.34 1.00
C TRP A 195 -7.29 -14.18 2.40
N PHE A 196 -8.43 -13.50 2.49
CA PHE A 196 -9.18 -13.34 3.73
C PHE A 196 -10.35 -14.30 3.80
N ARG A 197 -10.48 -15.05 4.90
CA ARG A 197 -11.67 -15.88 5.18
C ARG A 197 -12.87 -14.98 5.44
N SER A 198 -14.02 -15.32 4.86
CA SER A 198 -15.25 -14.54 5.02
C SER A 198 -16.51 -15.37 4.90
N LYS A 199 -17.56 -14.94 5.58
CA LYS A 199 -18.93 -15.39 5.39
C LYS A 199 -19.68 -14.45 4.45
N VAL A 200 -20.41 -14.98 3.48
CA VAL A 200 -21.29 -14.21 2.59
C VAL A 200 -22.59 -13.87 3.33
N LEU A 201 -22.88 -12.57 3.46
CA LEU A 201 -24.09 -12.07 4.10
C LEU A 201 -25.21 -11.76 3.08
N LYS A 202 -24.83 -11.21 1.92
CA LYS A 202 -25.76 -10.80 0.85
C LYS A 202 -25.10 -11.00 -0.50
N GLN A 203 -25.89 -11.31 -1.52
CA GLN A 203 -25.41 -11.44 -2.90
C GLN A 203 -26.25 -10.59 -3.85
N THR A 204 -25.59 -9.95 -4.81
CA THR A 204 -26.18 -9.33 -6.00
C THR A 204 -25.55 -9.97 -7.24
N GLU A 205 -26.00 -9.58 -8.43
CA GLU A 205 -25.40 -10.00 -9.71
C GLU A 205 -23.88 -9.73 -9.78
N LYS A 206 -23.43 -8.59 -9.23
CA LYS A 206 -22.06 -8.06 -9.44
C LYS A 206 -21.19 -8.05 -8.18
N LEU A 207 -21.80 -7.91 -7.01
CA LEU A 207 -21.13 -7.77 -5.72
C LEU A 207 -21.69 -8.76 -4.70
N ILE A 208 -20.83 -9.23 -3.81
CA ILE A 208 -21.21 -9.96 -2.59
C ILE A 208 -20.87 -9.09 -1.38
N LYS A 209 -21.77 -9.04 -0.39
CA LYS A 209 -21.44 -8.49 0.93
C LYS A 209 -20.84 -9.61 1.76
N VAL A 210 -19.61 -9.40 2.21
CA VAL A 210 -18.85 -10.35 3.03
C VAL A 210 -18.70 -9.79 4.44
N GLN A 211 -18.71 -10.68 5.42
CA GLN A 211 -18.22 -10.42 6.77
C GLN A 211 -16.95 -11.23 6.95
N TYR A 212 -15.85 -10.55 7.24
CA TYR A 212 -14.55 -11.17 7.38
C TYR A 212 -14.41 -11.88 8.73
N CYS A 213 -13.89 -13.10 8.75
CA CYS A 213 -13.80 -13.91 9.97
C CYS A 213 -12.73 -13.39 10.93
N ASP A 214 -11.61 -12.93 10.39
CA ASP A 214 -10.37 -12.63 11.12
C ASP A 214 -10.07 -11.12 11.18
N LEU A 215 -11.05 -10.28 10.84
CA LEU A 215 -10.96 -8.81 10.79
C LEU A 215 -12.03 -8.19 11.70
N THR A 216 -11.65 -7.23 12.53
CA THR A 216 -12.60 -6.40 13.32
C THR A 216 -12.79 -5.03 12.67
N GLU A 217 -13.90 -4.38 13.01
CA GLU A 217 -14.06 -2.95 12.74
C GLU A 217 -13.10 -2.13 13.62
N VAL A 218 -12.82 -0.88 13.21
CA VAL A 218 -11.83 -0.01 13.88
C VAL A 218 -12.42 0.63 15.13
N ASP A 219 -13.65 1.12 15.01
CA ASP A 219 -14.33 1.96 15.99
C ASP A 219 -15.46 1.20 16.73
N GLY A 220 -15.50 -0.13 16.62
CA GLY A 220 -16.58 -0.95 17.15
C GLY A 220 -16.20 -2.42 17.39
N PRO A 221 -16.95 -3.14 18.23
CA PRO A 221 -16.71 -4.55 18.55
C PRO A 221 -17.11 -5.52 17.41
N GLY A 222 -17.53 -5.00 16.26
CA GLY A 222 -18.00 -5.77 15.12
C GLY A 222 -16.88 -6.47 14.34
N LYS A 223 -17.26 -7.46 13.52
CA LYS A 223 -16.42 -7.99 12.44
C LYS A 223 -16.54 -7.09 11.21
N LEU A 224 -15.44 -6.88 10.50
CA LEU A 224 -15.43 -5.99 9.33
C LEU A 224 -16.35 -6.55 8.24
N GLU A 225 -17.21 -5.70 7.68
CA GLU A 225 -18.08 -6.03 6.54
C GLU A 225 -17.78 -5.16 5.31
N GLU A 226 -17.86 -5.76 4.12
CA GLU A 226 -17.54 -5.07 2.87
C GLU A 226 -18.36 -5.60 1.68
N TRP A 227 -18.57 -4.77 0.67
CA TRP A 227 -19.03 -5.21 -0.66
C TRP A 227 -17.83 -5.45 -1.58
N VAL A 228 -17.56 -6.71 -1.92
CA VAL A 228 -16.48 -7.10 -2.85
C VAL A 228 -17.05 -7.61 -4.18
N PRO A 229 -16.30 -7.51 -5.30
CA PRO A 229 -16.73 -8.05 -6.59
C PRO A 229 -17.00 -9.56 -6.54
N ARG A 230 -18.20 -9.98 -6.98
CA ARG A 230 -18.59 -11.40 -7.07
C ARG A 230 -17.76 -12.15 -8.11
N ILE A 231 -17.53 -11.51 -9.27
CA ILE A 231 -16.72 -12.03 -10.36
C ILE A 231 -15.66 -10.98 -10.70
N ARG A 232 -14.40 -11.31 -10.44
CA ARG A 232 -13.23 -10.53 -10.83
C ARG A 232 -12.08 -11.49 -11.06
N VAL A 233 -11.38 -11.33 -12.18
CA VAL A 233 -10.16 -12.08 -12.46
C VAL A 233 -9.01 -11.51 -11.63
N ALA A 234 -8.21 -12.37 -11.00
CA ALA A 234 -7.02 -11.96 -10.28
C ALA A 234 -5.96 -11.37 -11.24
N ALA A 235 -5.15 -10.45 -10.73
CA ALA A 235 -3.97 -10.01 -11.46
C ALA A 235 -3.01 -11.19 -11.68
N ARG A 236 -2.19 -11.11 -12.73
CA ARG A 236 -1.06 -12.03 -12.92
C ARG A 236 -0.13 -11.96 -11.71
N ASP A 237 0.29 -13.11 -11.22
CA ASP A 237 1.31 -13.19 -10.18
C ASP A 237 2.69 -12.90 -10.76
N LYS A 238 3.61 -12.37 -9.94
CA LYS A 238 4.96 -12.01 -10.41
C LYS A 238 5.80 -13.23 -10.80
N LEU A 239 5.47 -14.42 -10.30
CA LEU A 239 6.26 -15.64 -10.50
C LEU A 239 5.79 -16.50 -11.68
N GLY A 240 4.60 -16.21 -12.24
CA GLY A 240 3.96 -17.00 -13.29
C GLY A 240 3.50 -18.39 -12.84
N MET A 241 3.28 -18.57 -11.53
CA MET A 241 2.88 -19.85 -10.95
C MET A 241 1.36 -20.05 -10.93
N ARG A 242 0.58 -18.97 -10.95
CA ARG A 242 -0.88 -19.01 -10.75
C ARG A 242 -1.63 -19.25 -12.05
N CYS A 243 -2.76 -19.93 -11.94
CA CYS A 243 -3.64 -20.22 -13.08
C CYS A 243 -4.21 -18.93 -13.67
N ALA A 244 -4.01 -18.73 -14.98
CA ALA A 244 -4.58 -17.60 -15.70
C ALA A 244 -6.12 -17.66 -15.67
N GLY A 245 -6.77 -16.53 -15.42
CA GLY A 245 -8.24 -16.45 -15.36
C GLY A 245 -8.85 -16.78 -14.00
N ARG A 246 -8.07 -17.21 -13.00
CA ARG A 246 -8.56 -17.45 -11.63
C ARG A 246 -9.30 -16.24 -11.05
N LEU A 247 -10.35 -16.50 -10.28
CA LEU A 247 -11.16 -15.45 -9.67
C LEU A 247 -10.58 -14.98 -8.33
N THR A 248 -10.94 -13.77 -7.91
CA THR A 248 -10.58 -13.22 -6.58
C THR A 248 -11.48 -13.72 -5.44
N VAL A 249 -12.37 -14.68 -5.72
CA VAL A 249 -13.29 -15.31 -4.78
C VAL A 249 -13.25 -16.82 -5.01
N ARG A 250 -13.07 -17.59 -3.94
CA ARG A 250 -13.08 -19.06 -3.95
C ARG A 250 -13.81 -19.60 -2.71
N PRO A 251 -14.37 -20.82 -2.71
CA PRO A 251 -14.83 -21.45 -1.47
C PRO A 251 -13.68 -21.64 -0.48
N TRP A 252 -13.97 -21.90 0.79
CA TRP A 252 -12.93 -22.38 1.72
C TRP A 252 -12.32 -23.69 1.23
N PRO A 253 -10.99 -23.87 1.34
CA PRO A 253 -10.37 -25.18 1.20
C PRO A 253 -10.98 -26.14 2.23
N ALA A 254 -11.30 -27.37 1.82
CA ALA A 254 -11.74 -28.40 2.76
C ALA A 254 -10.58 -28.75 3.71
N ASP A 255 -10.88 -29.08 4.97
CA ASP A 255 -9.86 -29.33 5.99
C ASP A 255 -8.88 -30.47 5.64
N SER A 256 -9.29 -31.41 4.77
CA SER A 256 -8.41 -32.45 4.22
C SER A 256 -7.26 -31.93 3.34
N ALA A 257 -7.35 -30.69 2.84
CA ALA A 257 -6.23 -30.02 2.17
C ALA A 257 -5.14 -29.54 3.15
N ASN A 258 -5.42 -29.52 4.45
CA ASN A 258 -4.49 -29.20 5.53
C ASN A 258 -3.87 -30.47 6.18
N SER A 259 -3.83 -31.60 5.46
CA SER A 259 -3.20 -32.83 5.93
C SER A 259 -1.76 -32.57 6.39
N SER A 260 -1.45 -33.00 7.62
CA SER A 260 -0.14 -32.86 8.28
C SER A 260 1.02 -33.54 7.57
N ASP A 261 0.72 -34.38 6.58
CA ASP A 261 1.69 -35.28 5.96
C ASP A 261 2.33 -34.66 4.70
N PHE A 262 1.90 -33.45 4.32
CA PHE A 262 2.47 -32.75 3.16
C PHE A 262 3.87 -32.22 3.47
N ARG A 263 4.90 -32.90 2.94
CA ARG A 263 6.28 -32.40 2.99
C ARG A 263 6.45 -31.26 1.99
N PHE A 264 6.85 -30.13 2.54
CA PHE A 264 7.07 -28.91 1.80
C PHE A 264 8.52 -28.81 1.32
N GLU A 265 8.70 -28.71 0.01
CA GLU A 265 10.02 -28.56 -0.64
C GLU A 265 10.30 -27.11 -1.06
N VAL A 266 11.59 -26.79 -1.19
CA VAL A 266 12.12 -25.56 -1.80
C VAL A 266 11.48 -25.33 -3.18
N GLY A 267 10.86 -24.18 -3.40
CA GLY A 267 10.09 -23.86 -4.61
C GLY A 267 8.60 -24.22 -4.57
N SER A 268 8.11 -24.86 -3.50
CA SER A 268 6.67 -25.18 -3.34
C SER A 268 5.81 -23.92 -3.18
N ALA A 269 4.66 -23.91 -3.84
CA ALA A 269 3.65 -22.86 -3.65
C ALA A 269 2.86 -23.08 -2.35
N VAL A 270 2.81 -22.05 -1.50
CA VAL A 270 2.15 -22.11 -0.19
C VAL A 270 1.21 -20.94 0.03
N ASP A 271 0.21 -21.16 0.87
CA ASP A 271 -0.51 -20.08 1.53
C ASP A 271 0.01 -20.01 2.98
N THR A 272 0.44 -18.83 3.42
CA THR A 272 1.05 -18.62 4.74
C THR A 272 0.19 -17.72 5.60
N TRP A 273 -0.17 -18.18 6.80
CA TRP A 273 -0.93 -17.41 7.77
C TRP A 273 -0.06 -16.34 8.43
N TRP A 274 -0.39 -15.07 8.16
CA TRP A 274 0.31 -13.91 8.71
C TRP A 274 -0.59 -12.69 8.70
N CYS A 275 -0.49 -11.82 9.72
CA CYS A 275 -1.36 -10.64 9.92
C CYS A 275 -2.86 -10.94 9.64
N ASP A 276 -3.33 -12.08 10.17
CA ASP A 276 -4.72 -12.55 10.10
C ASP A 276 -5.28 -12.69 8.66
N GLY A 277 -4.44 -13.20 7.74
CA GLY A 277 -4.81 -13.61 6.39
C GLY A 277 -3.86 -14.68 5.83
N TRP A 278 -4.28 -15.34 4.74
CA TRP A 278 -3.52 -16.39 4.06
C TRP A 278 -2.78 -15.81 2.84
N TRP A 279 -1.47 -15.65 2.94
CA TRP A 279 -0.66 -15.01 1.91
C TRP A 279 -0.09 -16.00 0.91
N GLU A 280 -0.31 -15.72 -0.37
CA GLU A 280 0.33 -16.44 -1.48
C GLU A 280 1.86 -16.27 -1.42
N GLY A 281 2.56 -17.38 -1.21
CA GLY A 281 4.01 -17.43 -1.08
C GLY A 281 4.66 -18.61 -1.80
N VAL A 282 5.98 -18.62 -1.78
CA VAL A 282 6.84 -19.73 -2.24
C VAL A 282 7.91 -20.01 -1.20
N ILE A 283 8.18 -21.28 -0.93
CA ILE A 283 9.23 -21.66 0.02
C ILE A 283 10.59 -21.42 -0.61
N THR A 284 11.42 -20.62 0.07
CA THR A 284 12.78 -20.29 -0.37
C THR A 284 13.87 -21.08 0.35
N GLY A 285 13.55 -21.69 1.49
CA GLY A 285 14.49 -22.45 2.30
C GLY A 285 13.92 -22.80 3.67
N TYR A 286 14.81 -23.17 4.59
CA TYR A 286 14.48 -23.52 5.96
C TYR A 286 15.39 -22.74 6.90
N ASP A 287 14.89 -22.39 8.07
CA ASP A 287 15.70 -21.72 9.11
C ASP A 287 16.72 -22.70 9.70
N THR A 288 18.00 -22.36 9.56
CA THR A 288 19.13 -23.17 10.04
C THR A 288 19.21 -23.30 11.56
N SER A 289 18.51 -22.45 12.33
CA SER A 289 18.55 -22.46 13.79
C SER A 289 17.51 -23.40 14.43
N SER A 290 16.30 -23.47 13.86
CA SER A 290 15.23 -24.38 14.30
C SER A 290 15.13 -25.69 13.51
N ASN A 291 15.62 -25.70 12.26
CA ASN A 291 15.51 -26.80 11.28
C ASN A 291 14.07 -27.27 11.01
N THR A 292 13.07 -26.49 11.42
CA THR A 292 11.63 -26.78 11.26
C THR A 292 10.85 -25.62 10.67
N ASN A 293 11.27 -24.37 10.90
CA ASN A 293 10.60 -23.20 10.33
C ASN A 293 10.96 -23.03 8.84
N PHE A 294 9.96 -22.66 8.04
CA PHE A 294 10.11 -22.37 6.62
C PHE A 294 10.50 -20.92 6.40
N GLN A 295 11.42 -20.68 5.46
CA GLN A 295 11.60 -19.36 4.86
C GLN A 295 10.67 -19.25 3.66
N VAL A 296 9.74 -18.28 3.68
CA VAL A 296 8.72 -18.09 2.65
C VAL A 296 8.82 -16.69 2.06
N TYR A 297 8.92 -16.61 0.74
CA TYR A 297 8.85 -15.35 0.00
C TYR A 297 7.42 -15.08 -0.48
N LEU A 298 6.91 -13.88 -0.20
CA LEU A 298 5.60 -13.38 -0.59
C LEU A 298 5.74 -12.46 -1.82
N PRO A 299 5.59 -12.97 -3.06
CA PRO A 299 5.80 -12.18 -4.27
C PRO A 299 4.80 -11.03 -4.45
N GLY A 300 3.67 -11.01 -3.74
CA GLY A 300 2.74 -9.89 -3.78
C GLY A 300 3.39 -8.57 -3.32
N GLU A 301 4.05 -8.62 -2.17
CA GLU A 301 4.63 -7.49 -1.44
C GLU A 301 6.17 -7.50 -1.37
N ASN A 302 6.83 -8.44 -2.07
CA ASN A 302 8.29 -8.65 -2.05
C ASN A 302 8.87 -8.95 -0.65
N GLN A 303 8.08 -9.54 0.25
CA GLN A 303 8.48 -9.80 1.63
C GLN A 303 9.08 -11.22 1.79
N LEU A 304 10.15 -11.36 2.58
CA LEU A 304 10.60 -12.67 3.09
C LEU A 304 10.18 -12.83 4.56
N LEU A 305 9.64 -13.99 4.93
CA LEU A 305 9.21 -14.34 6.28
C LEU A 305 9.83 -15.68 6.73
N THR A 306 10.09 -15.81 8.04
CA THR A 306 10.34 -17.11 8.69
C THR A 306 9.10 -17.51 9.45
N VAL A 307 8.53 -18.68 9.16
CA VAL A 307 7.23 -19.11 9.71
C VAL A 307 7.24 -20.57 10.17
N GLU A 308 6.52 -20.83 11.26
CA GLU A 308 6.31 -22.19 11.76
C GLU A 308 5.44 -23.02 10.80
N PRO A 309 5.63 -24.35 10.70
CA PRO A 309 4.85 -25.21 9.81
C PRO A 309 3.33 -25.13 10.00
N LYS A 310 2.86 -24.92 11.24
CA LYS A 310 1.41 -24.79 11.54
C LYS A 310 0.75 -23.59 10.86
N ASN A 311 1.54 -22.60 10.44
CA ASN A 311 1.08 -21.38 9.76
C ASN A 311 1.21 -21.51 8.23
N VAL A 312 1.41 -22.71 7.69
CA VAL A 312 1.61 -22.93 6.25
C VAL A 312 0.70 -24.05 5.76
N ARG A 313 0.02 -23.82 4.63
CA ARG A 313 -0.79 -24.83 3.93
C ARG A 313 -0.45 -24.87 2.44
N VAL A 314 -0.78 -25.98 1.78
CA VAL A 314 -0.57 -26.16 0.34
C VAL A 314 -1.39 -25.13 -0.42
N SER A 315 -0.75 -24.36 -1.32
CA SER A 315 -1.48 -23.40 -2.14
C SER A 315 -2.12 -24.09 -3.35
N LYS A 316 -3.38 -23.73 -3.61
CA LYS A 316 -4.17 -24.19 -4.76
C LYS A 316 -4.92 -23.03 -5.36
N ASP A 317 -5.19 -23.08 -6.66
CA ASP A 317 -6.10 -22.12 -7.31
C ASP A 317 -7.50 -22.74 -7.48
N TRP A 318 -8.54 -21.90 -7.56
CA TRP A 318 -9.92 -22.32 -7.82
C TRP A 318 -10.32 -21.92 -9.24
N ILE A 319 -10.46 -22.93 -10.12
CA ILE A 319 -10.78 -22.79 -11.55
C ILE A 319 -11.95 -23.72 -11.87
N ASP A 320 -12.93 -23.25 -12.65
CA ASP A 320 -14.04 -24.07 -13.19
C ASP A 320 -14.69 -25.01 -12.14
N ASN A 321 -14.94 -24.46 -10.96
CA ASN A 321 -15.48 -25.13 -9.77
C ASN A 321 -14.65 -26.31 -9.23
N LYS A 322 -13.32 -26.26 -9.38
CA LYS A 322 -12.37 -27.26 -8.87
C LYS A 322 -11.12 -26.62 -8.26
N TRP A 323 -10.57 -27.28 -7.25
CA TRP A 323 -9.23 -26.98 -6.75
C TRP A 323 -8.19 -27.53 -7.73
N VAL A 324 -7.24 -26.68 -8.12
CA VAL A 324 -6.14 -27.00 -9.02
C VAL A 324 -4.82 -26.83 -8.28
N ASP A 325 -4.00 -27.89 -8.28
CA ASP A 325 -2.68 -27.88 -7.66
C ASP A 325 -1.71 -27.00 -8.44
N ILE A 326 -0.91 -26.21 -7.70
CA ILE A 326 0.08 -25.30 -8.28
C ILE A 326 1.42 -26.02 -8.35
N LYS A 327 2.05 -25.99 -9.53
CA LYS A 327 3.36 -26.62 -9.73
C LYS A 327 4.45 -25.83 -8.98
N PRO A 328 5.38 -26.51 -8.28
CA PRO A 328 6.56 -25.87 -7.71
C PRO A 328 7.37 -25.14 -8.79
N LYS A 329 8.02 -24.02 -8.42
CA LYS A 329 8.92 -23.27 -9.29
C LYS A 329 10.34 -23.31 -8.73
N PRO A 330 11.34 -23.83 -9.46
CA PRO A 330 12.73 -23.86 -9.01
C PRO A 330 13.27 -22.46 -8.73
N ILE A 331 14.01 -22.31 -7.62
CA ILE A 331 14.50 -21.01 -7.13
C ILE A 331 15.54 -20.37 -8.06
N GLU A 332 16.26 -21.17 -8.85
CA GLU A 332 17.16 -20.68 -9.90
C GLU A 332 16.44 -19.73 -10.90
N ASN A 333 15.11 -19.83 -11.01
CA ASN A 333 14.25 -18.98 -11.83
C ASN A 333 13.47 -17.92 -11.04
N LEU A 334 13.85 -17.68 -9.78
CA LEU A 334 13.34 -16.60 -8.94
C LEU A 334 14.43 -15.53 -8.83
N GLN A 335 14.31 -14.49 -9.65
CA GLN A 335 15.03 -13.23 -9.46
C GLN A 335 14.47 -12.52 -8.21
N ILE A 336 14.84 -13.03 -7.04
CA ILE A 336 14.63 -12.35 -5.76
C ILE A 336 15.77 -11.35 -5.65
N GLU A 337 15.50 -10.11 -6.05
CA GLU A 337 16.36 -8.96 -5.76
C GLU A 337 16.54 -8.90 -4.22
N LYS A 338 17.81 -8.93 -3.78
CA LYS A 338 18.23 -8.95 -2.38
C LYS A 338 18.67 -7.58 -1.92
#